data_AF-A0A232F3P3-F1
#
_entry.id   AF-A0A232F3P3-F1
#
_cell.length_a   1.000
_cell.length_b   1.000
_cell.length_c   1.000
_cell.angle_alpha   90.00
_cell.angle_beta   90.00
_cell.angle_gamma   90.00
#
_symmetry.space_group_name_H-M   'P 1'
#
loop_
_entity.id
_entity.type
_entity.pdbx_description
1 polymer ?
#
loop_
_entity_poly.entity_id
_entity_poly.type
_entity_poly.pdbx_seq_one_letter_code
_entity_poly.pdbx_strand_id
1 'polypeptide(L)'
;MYRLTRAFFFSILKQAPGPRSPDLEDSGPSGCKEEEARSPQTGECTLPPLEPNNTTTATQLTSTQSGKILSTFGTKISTWVNNKKMRYLIRRAGPHVPKDARYMFELLKSTSDIRTRACRSIGQRINAVWAEQKKDDMLVTWNVRTKQQKPYRTWGRVCFDSENKQSNPTAMLEGCRKPPKSNNVDAKLWPLVELDVSDLRECCLFPGQIVAVEGLNLTESLMKVHGIFSSGFIPAANPPSLVDELKIMVAAGPFTHSNDLDYRPLWELMDKVAEDEPHFLILIGPFLDYNHPNFQDDELVVPYQEYFDRLISRVKSYLAGKCTQVVLVASNRDAHHHPVYPTPEYSLHKSVQSPDIHVLPDPCTLDINGLRLGITSIDCLMHLARAEVALTQSSPDKLTRLGNYILNQACYYPLYPPAKEINVDSELWEKYAFLNEKPHVLFLPSDMRHFCKSINDSVILNPERLSKRTYARMHIEPPMGNGWSKDNITCEIIKM
;
A
#
# COMPACT_ATOMS: atom_id res chain seq x y z
N MET A 1 42.26 -37.54 -5.25
CA MET A 1 42.60 -38.86 -5.79
C MET A 1 41.77 -39.07 -7.05
N TYR A 2 42.41 -39.53 -8.13
CA TYR A 2 42.03 -39.43 -9.55
C TYR A 2 40.84 -40.30 -10.05
N ARG A 3 40.39 -39.96 -11.29
CA ARG A 3 39.63 -40.72 -12.33
C ARG A 3 38.11 -40.48 -12.35
N LEU A 4 37.49 -39.80 -13.34
CA LEU A 4 37.56 -39.85 -14.82
C LEU A 4 37.04 -41.16 -15.41
N THR A 5 35.84 -41.11 -16.02
CA THR A 5 35.48 -41.89 -17.22
C THR A 5 34.35 -41.19 -17.97
N ARG A 6 34.60 -41.00 -19.27
CA ARG A 6 33.76 -40.35 -20.28
C ARG A 6 33.84 -41.25 -21.50
N ALA A 7 32.71 -41.70 -22.06
CA ALA A 7 32.54 -42.14 -23.46
C ALA A 7 31.09 -42.69 -23.61
N PHE A 8 30.20 -41.99 -24.32
CA PHE A 8 29.95 -41.98 -25.78
C PHE A 8 28.80 -42.94 -26.16
N PHE A 9 27.69 -42.41 -26.69
CA PHE A 9 27.17 -42.73 -28.03
C PHE A 9 26.03 -41.75 -28.45
N PHE A 10 25.88 -41.63 -29.77
CA PHE A 10 25.25 -40.57 -30.56
C PHE A 10 23.71 -40.54 -30.60
N SER A 11 23.17 -39.31 -30.77
CA SER A 11 22.11 -38.83 -31.68
C SER A 11 20.88 -39.71 -32.02
N ILE A 12 19.67 -39.14 -31.88
CA ILE A 12 18.71 -38.89 -32.99
C ILE A 12 17.54 -38.03 -32.47
N LEU A 13 17.21 -36.97 -33.23
CA LEU A 13 16.00 -36.15 -33.12
C LEU A 13 14.72 -37.00 -33.29
N LYS A 14 13.65 -36.66 -32.56
CA LYS A 14 12.32 -36.40 -33.15
C LYS A 14 11.35 -35.77 -32.15
N GLN A 15 10.66 -34.75 -32.63
CA GLN A 15 9.53 -34.03 -32.04
C GLN A 15 8.32 -34.96 -31.81
N ALA A 16 7.56 -34.76 -30.72
CA ALA A 16 6.12 -35.04 -30.60
C ALA A 16 5.56 -34.48 -29.26
N PRO A 17 4.23 -34.36 -29.05
CA PRO A 17 3.56 -33.09 -28.79
C PRO A 17 2.83 -33.00 -27.43
N GLY A 18 2.29 -31.81 -27.14
CA GLY A 18 1.52 -31.47 -25.94
C GLY A 18 0.14 -32.17 -25.83
N PRO A 19 -0.50 -32.10 -24.65
CA PRO A 19 -1.69 -32.89 -24.35
C PRO A 19 -2.98 -32.27 -24.91
N ARG A 20 -3.86 -33.15 -25.40
CA ARG A 20 -5.21 -32.89 -25.92
C ARG A 20 -6.25 -32.84 -24.80
N SER A 21 -7.24 -31.95 -24.96
CA SER A 21 -8.53 -31.97 -24.26
C SER A 21 -9.43 -33.09 -24.79
N PRO A 22 -10.41 -33.59 -24.01
CA PRO A 22 -11.32 -34.63 -24.47
C PRO A 22 -12.54 -34.06 -25.20
N ASP A 23 -12.90 -34.74 -26.28
CA ASP A 23 -14.06 -34.51 -27.15
C ASP A 23 -15.39 -34.85 -26.44
N LEU A 24 -16.43 -34.07 -26.76
CA LEU A 24 -17.85 -34.40 -26.54
C LEU A 24 -18.47 -34.75 -27.89
N GLU A 25 -19.18 -35.87 -27.91
CA GLU A 25 -19.74 -36.50 -29.10
C GLU A 25 -20.94 -35.76 -29.71
N ASP A 26 -21.06 -35.99 -31.01
CA ASP A 26 -21.98 -35.44 -32.00
C ASP A 26 -23.36 -36.13 -31.94
N SER A 27 -24.44 -35.36 -32.10
CA SER A 27 -25.76 -35.89 -32.47
C SER A 27 -26.43 -34.93 -33.45
N GLY A 28 -26.70 -35.46 -34.65
CA GLY A 28 -27.16 -34.73 -35.83
C GLY A 28 -28.67 -34.40 -35.86
N PRO A 29 -29.23 -34.04 -37.04
CA PRO A 29 -29.77 -32.70 -37.24
C PRO A 29 -31.29 -32.67 -37.45
N SER A 30 -31.93 -31.54 -37.13
CA SER A 30 -33.26 -31.24 -37.64
C SER A 30 -33.55 -29.73 -37.71
N GLY A 31 -33.84 -29.26 -38.93
CA GLY A 31 -34.82 -28.19 -39.18
C GLY A 31 -34.29 -26.77 -39.29
N CYS A 32 -33.98 -26.35 -40.52
CA CYS A 32 -33.92 -24.95 -40.93
C CYS A 32 -35.29 -24.27 -40.76
N LYS A 33 -35.30 -23.07 -40.17
CA LYS A 33 -36.20 -21.97 -40.54
C LYS A 33 -35.41 -20.67 -40.54
N GLU A 34 -35.31 -20.09 -41.73
CA GLU A 34 -34.86 -18.72 -41.97
C GLU A 34 -35.90 -17.75 -41.40
N GLU A 35 -35.43 -16.69 -40.73
CA GLU A 35 -36.19 -15.43 -40.63
C GLU A 35 -35.21 -14.25 -40.56
N GLU A 36 -35.64 -13.16 -41.18
CA GLU A 36 -34.85 -12.16 -41.89
C GLU A 36 -33.99 -11.22 -41.01
N ALA A 37 -32.86 -10.80 -41.59
CA ALA A 37 -32.02 -9.73 -41.08
C ALA A 37 -32.73 -8.38 -41.10
N ARG A 38 -32.90 -7.76 -39.92
CA ARG A 38 -33.14 -6.31 -39.78
C ARG A 38 -31.82 -5.61 -39.46
N SER A 39 -31.41 -4.73 -40.38
CA SER A 39 -30.35 -3.74 -40.21
C SER A 39 -30.62 -2.82 -39.00
N PRO A 40 -29.68 -2.63 -38.06
CA PRO A 40 -29.80 -1.57 -37.07
C PRO A 40 -29.46 -0.24 -37.72
N GLN A 41 -30.41 0.69 -37.63
CA GLN A 41 -30.21 2.09 -37.94
C GLN A 41 -29.11 2.67 -37.04
N THR A 42 -28.22 3.44 -37.65
CA THR A 42 -27.20 4.26 -36.99
C THR A 42 -27.88 5.31 -36.12
N GLY A 43 -28.04 5.03 -34.84
CA GLY A 43 -28.29 6.03 -33.81
C GLY A 43 -26.94 6.56 -33.32
N GLU A 44 -26.66 7.84 -33.56
CA GLU A 44 -25.60 8.55 -32.86
C GLU A 44 -25.88 8.49 -31.36
N CYS A 45 -24.98 7.85 -30.61
CA CYS A 45 -25.13 7.61 -29.18
C CYS A 45 -24.30 8.64 -28.41
N THR A 46 -24.97 9.67 -27.89
CA THR A 46 -24.36 10.72 -27.08
C THR A 46 -24.19 10.24 -25.64
N LEU A 47 -22.94 10.04 -25.22
CA LEU A 47 -22.55 9.90 -23.81
C LEU A 47 -22.84 11.22 -23.06
N PRO A 48 -23.05 11.21 -21.73
CA PRO A 48 -23.02 12.44 -20.95
C PRO A 48 -21.67 13.15 -21.21
N PRO A 49 -21.69 14.43 -21.59
CA PRO A 49 -20.47 15.19 -21.80
C PRO A 49 -19.63 15.16 -20.54
N LEU A 50 -18.33 14.89 -20.68
CA LEU A 50 -17.34 15.27 -19.66
C LEU A 50 -17.23 16.81 -19.57
N GLU A 51 -18.03 17.59 -20.30
CA GLU A 51 -18.14 19.04 -20.15
C GLU A 51 -19.28 19.41 -19.19
N PRO A 52 -19.20 20.55 -18.48
CA PRO A 52 -20.24 20.93 -17.53
C PRO A 52 -21.58 21.18 -18.25
N ASN A 53 -22.52 20.25 -18.14
CA ASN A 53 -23.90 20.46 -18.55
C ASN A 53 -24.57 21.44 -17.57
N ASN A 54 -24.86 22.66 -18.02
CA ASN A 54 -25.62 23.67 -17.29
C ASN A 54 -27.14 23.38 -17.22
N THR A 55 -27.56 22.12 -17.19
CA THR A 55 -28.99 21.80 -17.21
C THR A 55 -29.30 20.46 -16.55
N THR A 56 -29.16 20.43 -15.23
CA THR A 56 -29.91 19.49 -14.38
C THR A 56 -30.19 20.19 -13.07
N THR A 57 -31.43 20.13 -12.60
CA THR A 57 -31.88 20.67 -11.31
C THR A 57 -31.18 19.89 -10.20
N ALA A 58 -29.94 20.27 -9.91
CA ALA A 58 -29.19 19.77 -8.78
C ALA A 58 -29.88 20.25 -7.51
N THR A 59 -30.24 19.33 -6.63
CA THR A 59 -30.41 19.64 -5.22
C THR A 59 -29.07 20.18 -4.74
N GLN A 60 -28.89 21.50 -4.79
CA GLN A 60 -27.73 22.18 -4.25
C GLN A 60 -27.71 21.91 -2.75
N LEU A 61 -26.93 20.92 -2.34
CA LEU A 61 -26.32 20.95 -1.03
C LEU A 61 -25.31 22.10 -1.07
N THR A 62 -25.79 23.29 -0.73
CA THR A 62 -24.98 24.48 -0.47
C THR A 62 -24.05 24.17 0.70
N SER A 63 -22.89 23.58 0.39
CA SER A 63 -21.78 23.44 1.33
C SER A 63 -21.21 24.84 1.59
N THR A 64 -21.57 25.43 2.73
CA THR A 64 -21.06 26.70 3.25
C THR A 64 -19.57 26.66 3.66
N GLN A 65 -18.80 25.66 3.25
CA GLN A 65 -17.44 25.38 3.76
C GLN A 65 -16.38 25.07 2.68
N SER A 66 -16.57 25.54 1.43
CA SER A 66 -15.51 25.44 0.40
C SER A 66 -14.26 26.22 0.84
N GLY A 67 -13.10 25.58 0.77
CA GLY A 67 -11.81 26.14 1.19
C GLY A 67 -11.52 26.09 2.69
N LYS A 68 -12.33 25.38 3.49
CA LYS A 68 -12.11 25.28 4.94
C LYS A 68 -10.91 24.39 5.27
N ILE A 69 -9.95 24.93 6.03
CA ILE A 69 -8.85 24.15 6.61
C ILE A 69 -9.41 23.27 7.73
N LEU A 70 -9.32 21.94 7.56
CA LEU A 70 -9.77 20.93 8.51
C LEU A 70 -8.70 20.60 9.55
N SER A 71 -7.42 20.62 9.14
CA SER A 71 -6.27 20.35 9.99
C SER A 71 -5.03 21.07 9.47
N THR A 72 -4.17 21.50 10.38
CA THR A 72 -2.87 22.11 10.07
C THR A 72 -1.79 21.37 10.86
N PHE A 73 -0.67 21.12 10.21
CA PHE A 73 0.57 20.62 10.79
C PHE A 73 1.71 21.54 10.37
N GLY A 74 2.67 21.79 11.26
CA GLY A 74 3.78 22.72 11.00
C GLY A 74 3.38 24.19 11.17
N THR A 75 4.15 25.08 10.55
CA THR A 75 4.00 26.53 10.68
C THR A 75 3.11 27.08 9.57
N LYS A 76 2.32 28.10 9.87
CA LYS A 76 1.48 28.75 8.86
C LYS A 76 2.37 29.46 7.83
N ILE A 77 2.12 29.25 6.55
CA ILE A 77 2.83 29.94 5.46
C ILE A 77 2.01 31.09 4.87
N SER A 78 2.68 32.00 4.17
CA SER A 78 2.07 33.21 3.60
C SER A 78 1.33 32.97 2.28
N THR A 79 1.81 32.03 1.44
CA THR A 79 1.21 31.71 0.15
C THR A 79 1.44 30.26 -0.26
N TRP A 80 0.41 29.65 -0.82
CA TRP A 80 0.44 28.31 -1.40
C TRP A 80 0.70 28.31 -2.91
N VAL A 81 0.71 29.49 -3.53
CA VAL A 81 0.99 29.66 -4.96
C VAL A 81 2.47 29.45 -5.22
N ASN A 82 2.81 28.65 -6.22
CA ASN A 82 4.19 28.51 -6.65
C ASN A 82 4.63 29.71 -7.51
N ASN A 83 5.57 30.50 -7.00
CA ASN A 83 6.15 31.63 -7.76
C ASN A 83 7.44 31.24 -8.51
N LYS A 84 8.07 30.12 -8.14
CA LYS A 84 9.32 29.65 -8.75
C LYS A 84 8.95 28.48 -9.66
N LYS A 85 8.77 28.74 -10.95
CA LYS A 85 8.37 27.76 -11.98
C LYS A 85 9.46 26.72 -12.28
N MET A 86 10.03 26.14 -11.24
CA MET A 86 11.10 25.14 -11.27
C MET A 86 10.51 23.76 -11.47
N ARG A 87 11.23 22.94 -12.26
CA ARG A 87 10.90 21.54 -12.51
C ARG A 87 11.93 20.65 -11.83
N TYR A 88 11.47 19.50 -11.37
CA TYR A 88 12.26 18.57 -10.60
C TYR A 88 12.29 17.21 -11.27
N LEU A 89 13.43 16.53 -11.16
CA LEU A 89 13.57 15.15 -11.61
C LEU A 89 12.96 14.21 -10.56
N ILE A 90 11.92 13.48 -10.95
CA ILE A 90 11.31 12.46 -10.09
C ILE A 90 12.10 11.16 -10.24
N ARG A 91 12.73 10.71 -9.16
CA ARG A 91 13.45 9.44 -9.10
C ARG A 91 12.68 8.41 -8.28
N ARG A 92 13.08 7.16 -8.44
CA ARG A 92 12.57 6.00 -7.71
C ARG A 92 13.54 5.64 -6.59
N ALA A 93 13.03 5.57 -5.37
CA ALA A 93 13.77 5.13 -4.18
C ALA A 93 13.48 3.65 -3.90
N GLY A 94 14.50 2.79 -4.06
CA GLY A 94 14.35 1.35 -3.87
C GLY A 94 13.68 0.65 -5.07
N PRO A 95 13.36 -0.65 -4.93
CA PRO A 95 12.73 -1.42 -5.99
C PRO A 95 11.24 -1.05 -6.13
N HIS A 96 10.78 -0.97 -7.37
CA HIS A 96 9.36 -0.78 -7.71
C HIS A 96 8.88 -1.95 -8.55
N VAL A 97 7.59 -2.26 -8.45
CA VAL A 97 6.97 -3.31 -9.25
C VAL A 97 7.17 -3.00 -10.74
N PRO A 98 7.72 -3.94 -11.53
CA PRO A 98 7.93 -3.73 -12.95
C PRO A 98 6.61 -3.84 -13.73
N LYS A 99 6.53 -3.18 -14.90
CA LYS A 99 5.33 -3.21 -15.77
C LYS A 99 4.94 -4.61 -16.22
N ASP A 100 5.92 -5.50 -16.39
CA ASP A 100 5.76 -6.88 -16.85
C ASP A 100 5.74 -7.89 -15.70
N ALA A 101 5.45 -7.43 -14.47
CA ALA A 101 5.29 -8.28 -13.30
C ALA A 101 4.24 -9.39 -13.58
N ARG A 102 4.57 -10.60 -13.12
CA ARG A 102 3.69 -11.77 -13.24
C ARG A 102 3.18 -12.15 -11.84
N TYR A 103 1.94 -12.57 -11.79
CA TYR A 103 1.21 -12.99 -10.60
C TYR A 103 0.12 -13.99 -11.05
N MET A 104 -0.88 -14.27 -10.19
CA MET A 104 -2.10 -15.10 -10.41
C MET A 104 -2.03 -16.50 -9.79
N PHE A 105 -0.85 -17.13 -9.77
CA PHE A 105 -0.67 -18.47 -9.21
C PHE A 105 0.40 -18.46 -8.13
N GLU A 106 0.03 -18.88 -6.92
CA GLU A 106 0.96 -19.05 -5.81
C GLU A 106 0.99 -20.50 -5.34
N LEU A 107 2.20 -21.00 -5.07
CA LEU A 107 2.36 -22.25 -4.34
C LEU A 107 2.33 -21.94 -2.84
N LEU A 108 1.42 -22.58 -2.10
CA LEU A 108 1.30 -22.40 -0.64
C LEU A 108 2.63 -22.57 0.10
N LYS A 109 3.47 -23.50 -0.37
CA LYS A 109 4.82 -23.69 0.15
C LYS A 109 5.69 -22.45 -0.04
N SER A 110 5.72 -21.87 -1.25
CA SER A 110 6.48 -20.66 -1.55
C SER A 110 5.99 -19.49 -0.70
N THR A 111 4.67 -19.29 -0.62
CA THR A 111 4.05 -18.27 0.23
C THR A 111 4.42 -18.43 1.71
N SER A 112 4.42 -19.66 2.23
CA SER A 112 4.88 -19.97 3.60
C SER A 112 6.36 -19.65 3.80
N ASP A 113 7.21 -20.02 2.84
CA ASP A 113 8.65 -19.81 2.89
C ASP A 113 9.01 -18.32 2.85
N ILE A 114 8.34 -17.53 2.00
CA ILE A 114 8.45 -16.06 1.91
C ILE A 114 8.22 -15.44 3.28
N ARG A 115 7.10 -15.76 3.91
CA ARG A 115 6.74 -15.17 5.19
C ARG A 115 7.68 -15.59 6.31
N THR A 116 8.17 -16.83 6.26
CA THR A 116 9.19 -17.31 7.21
C THR A 116 10.51 -16.54 7.04
N ARG A 117 10.90 -16.21 5.81
CA ARG A 117 12.08 -15.36 5.55
C ARG A 117 11.89 -13.95 6.08
N ALA A 118 10.74 -13.32 5.81
CA ALA A 118 10.42 -11.99 6.32
C ALA A 118 10.44 -11.94 7.86
N CYS A 119 9.74 -12.88 8.51
CA CYS A 119 9.71 -13.01 9.98
C CYS A 119 11.12 -13.19 10.57
N ARG A 120 11.94 -14.06 9.97
CA ARG A 120 13.32 -14.29 10.41
C ARG A 120 14.18 -13.03 10.28
N SER A 121 14.15 -12.39 9.10
CA SER A 121 14.97 -11.21 8.82
C SER A 121 14.63 -10.05 9.75
N ILE A 122 13.34 -9.74 9.88
CA ILE A 122 12.86 -8.65 10.72
C ILE A 122 13.09 -8.95 12.21
N GLY A 123 12.74 -10.15 12.68
CA GLY A 123 12.89 -10.51 14.08
C GLY A 123 14.34 -10.54 14.56
N GLN A 124 15.29 -10.94 13.71
CA GLN A 124 16.72 -10.84 14.02
C GLN A 124 17.16 -9.38 14.20
N ARG A 125 16.73 -8.48 13.32
CA ARG A 125 17.10 -7.06 13.39
C ARG A 125 16.46 -6.35 14.57
N ILE A 126 15.19 -6.62 14.85
CA ILE A 126 14.48 -6.08 16.02
C ILE A 126 15.17 -6.50 17.32
N ASN A 127 15.56 -7.77 17.45
CA ASN A 127 16.30 -8.24 18.63
C ASN A 127 17.67 -7.57 18.76
N ALA A 128 18.39 -7.38 17.66
CA ALA A 128 19.68 -6.68 17.67
C ALA A 128 19.54 -5.22 18.16
N VAL A 129 18.53 -4.50 17.66
CA VAL A 129 18.21 -3.14 18.13
C VAL A 129 17.84 -3.13 19.61
N TRP A 130 17.03 -4.10 20.05
CA TRP A 130 16.60 -4.16 21.44
C TRP A 130 17.78 -4.41 22.40
N ALA A 131 18.68 -5.34 22.04
CA ALA A 131 19.89 -5.62 22.80
C ALA A 131 20.80 -4.40 22.92
N GLU A 132 21.00 -3.67 21.81
CA GLU A 132 21.79 -2.42 21.81
C GLU A 132 21.15 -1.35 22.72
N GLN A 133 19.82 -1.18 22.65
CA GLN A 133 19.11 -0.22 23.50
C GLN A 133 19.19 -0.55 24.99
N LYS A 134 19.12 -1.85 25.33
CA LYS A 134 19.18 -2.32 26.72
C LYS A 134 20.59 -2.50 27.25
N LYS A 135 21.59 -2.57 26.35
CA LYS A 135 22.99 -2.88 26.66
C LYS A 135 23.12 -4.19 27.44
N ASP A 136 22.41 -5.22 26.98
CA ASP A 136 22.40 -6.55 27.60
C ASP A 136 22.82 -7.65 26.60
N ASP A 137 23.13 -8.82 27.15
CA ASP A 137 23.53 -10.03 26.43
C ASP A 137 22.51 -11.17 26.60
N MET A 138 21.23 -10.80 26.74
CA MET A 138 20.16 -11.75 27.00
C MET A 138 20.11 -12.86 25.95
N LEU A 139 19.89 -14.10 26.39
CA LEU A 139 19.75 -15.24 25.47
C LEU A 139 18.64 -14.97 24.45
N VAL A 140 18.97 -15.06 23.17
CA VAL A 140 18.02 -14.94 22.06
C VAL A 140 17.85 -16.30 21.39
N THR A 141 16.60 -16.76 21.23
CA THR A 141 16.30 -18.05 20.59
C THR A 141 15.29 -17.87 19.46
N TRP A 142 15.47 -18.60 18.35
CA TRP A 142 14.53 -18.57 17.22
C TRP A 142 13.28 -19.42 17.47
N ASN A 143 13.38 -20.39 18.39
CA ASN A 143 12.28 -21.30 18.72
C ASN A 143 11.47 -20.70 19.86
N VAL A 144 10.30 -20.18 19.54
CA VAL A 144 9.36 -19.57 20.49
C VAL A 144 8.91 -20.52 21.61
N ARG A 145 9.06 -21.84 21.41
CA ARG A 145 8.72 -22.87 22.40
C ARG A 145 9.88 -23.25 23.33
N THR A 146 11.04 -22.58 23.24
CA THR A 146 12.21 -22.98 24.04
C THR A 146 11.90 -22.95 25.54
N LYS A 147 12.12 -24.07 26.25
CA LYS A 147 12.06 -24.09 27.71
C LYS A 147 13.31 -23.46 28.29
N GLN A 148 13.12 -22.47 29.15
CA GLN A 148 14.22 -21.86 29.91
C GLN A 148 13.76 -21.58 31.33
N GLN A 149 14.65 -21.76 32.29
CA GLN A 149 14.40 -21.40 33.69
C GLN A 149 14.69 -19.91 33.97
N LYS A 150 15.34 -19.22 33.04
CA LYS A 150 15.62 -17.78 33.10
C LYS A 150 14.92 -17.06 31.94
N PRO A 151 14.58 -15.77 32.10
CA PRO A 151 14.04 -14.97 31.01
C PRO A 151 14.96 -14.96 29.79
N TYR A 152 14.37 -14.98 28.61
CA TYR A 152 15.06 -14.95 27.33
C TYR A 152 14.25 -14.17 26.31
N ARG A 153 14.86 -13.84 25.17
CA ARG A 153 14.20 -13.22 24.02
C ARG A 153 13.96 -14.20 22.90
N THR A 154 12.82 -14.06 22.23
CA THR A 154 12.50 -14.73 20.98
C THR A 154 11.78 -13.78 20.05
N TRP A 155 11.41 -14.23 18.86
CA TRP A 155 10.60 -13.45 17.94
C TRP A 155 9.67 -14.36 17.15
N GLY A 156 8.60 -13.75 16.67
CA GLY A 156 7.64 -14.44 15.83
C GLY A 156 6.62 -13.48 15.27
N ARG A 157 5.68 -14.05 14.53
CA ARG A 157 4.51 -13.37 14.01
C ARG A 157 3.33 -13.56 14.95
N VAL A 158 2.60 -12.48 15.22
CA VAL A 158 1.39 -12.55 16.04
C VAL A 158 0.26 -13.18 15.24
N CYS A 159 -0.41 -14.14 15.86
CA CYS A 159 -1.66 -14.74 15.41
C CYS A 159 -2.66 -14.76 16.57
N PHE A 160 -3.94 -14.98 16.27
CA PHE A 160 -4.97 -15.13 17.29
C PHE A 160 -5.70 -16.46 17.10
N ASP A 161 -6.14 -17.06 18.19
CA ASP A 161 -6.86 -18.34 18.22
C ASP A 161 -8.26 -18.28 17.59
N SER A 162 -8.85 -17.09 17.52
CA SER A 162 -10.19 -16.83 17.03
C SER A 162 -10.19 -15.67 16.04
N GLU A 163 -10.91 -15.84 14.92
CA GLU A 163 -11.16 -14.75 13.96
C GLU A 163 -12.23 -13.77 14.47
N ASN A 164 -13.00 -14.16 15.48
CA ASN A 164 -14.11 -13.38 16.04
C ASN A 164 -13.66 -12.50 17.20
N LYS A 165 -13.73 -11.18 17.04
CA LYS A 165 -13.42 -10.18 18.10
C LYS A 165 -14.33 -10.18 19.33
N GLN A 166 -15.38 -11.03 19.33
CA GLN A 166 -16.36 -11.11 20.41
C GLN A 166 -15.90 -12.04 21.54
N SER A 167 -14.90 -12.91 21.32
CA SER A 167 -14.15 -13.59 22.37
C SER A 167 -12.99 -12.71 22.82
N ASN A 168 -12.57 -12.81 24.09
CA ASN A 168 -11.25 -12.32 24.54
C ASN A 168 -10.20 -13.13 23.77
N PRO A 169 -9.62 -12.61 22.68
CA PRO A 169 -8.87 -13.45 21.76
C PRO A 169 -7.46 -13.67 22.32
N THR A 170 -6.99 -14.91 22.27
CA THR A 170 -5.70 -15.29 22.83
C THR A 170 -4.61 -14.96 21.82
N ALA A 171 -3.60 -14.20 22.25
CA ALA A 171 -2.46 -13.89 21.40
C ALA A 171 -1.48 -15.08 21.34
N MET A 172 -1.15 -15.49 20.13
CA MET A 172 -0.17 -16.54 19.86
C MET A 172 1.03 -15.94 19.14
N LEU A 173 2.22 -16.45 19.45
CA LEU A 173 3.46 -16.11 18.76
C LEU A 173 3.91 -17.29 17.90
N GLU A 174 3.81 -17.11 16.59
CA GLU A 174 4.23 -18.06 15.59
C GLU A 174 5.71 -17.86 15.25
N GLY A 175 6.53 -18.85 15.56
CA GLY A 175 7.98 -18.82 15.32
C GLY A 175 8.38 -19.20 13.90
N CYS A 176 9.68 -19.20 13.64
CA CYS A 176 10.24 -19.65 12.36
C CYS A 176 10.54 -21.16 12.39
N ARG A 177 10.33 -21.88 11.29
CA ARG A 177 10.78 -23.29 11.19
C ARG A 177 12.32 -23.36 11.21
N LYS A 178 12.85 -24.42 11.85
CA LYS A 178 14.29 -24.75 11.86
C LYS A 178 14.82 -24.82 10.42
N PRO A 179 16.02 -24.27 10.12
CA PRO A 179 16.72 -24.56 8.87
C PRO A 179 16.97 -26.08 8.73
N PRO A 180 16.91 -26.65 7.52
CA PRO A 180 16.95 -28.11 7.31
C PRO A 180 18.35 -28.68 7.57
N LYS A 181 18.69 -29.01 8.83
CA LYS A 181 19.90 -29.77 9.22
C LYS A 181 19.73 -30.62 10.49
N SER A 182 18.57 -31.25 10.71
CA SER A 182 18.37 -32.06 11.92
C SER A 182 17.29 -33.12 11.69
N ASN A 183 17.68 -34.40 11.77
CA ASN A 183 16.86 -35.58 11.55
C ASN A 183 15.88 -35.89 12.72
N ASN A 184 15.41 -34.88 13.47
CA ASN A 184 14.55 -35.12 14.62
C ASN A 184 13.06 -35.08 14.26
N VAL A 185 12.32 -36.08 14.73
CA VAL A 185 10.93 -36.40 14.39
C VAL A 185 9.91 -35.38 14.95
N ASP A 186 10.32 -34.54 15.90
CA ASP A 186 9.52 -33.40 16.43
C ASP A 186 9.31 -32.26 15.41
N ALA A 187 9.82 -32.40 14.19
CA ALA A 187 9.70 -31.45 13.07
C ALA A 187 8.29 -31.36 12.43
N LYS A 188 7.26 -31.97 13.05
CA LYS A 188 5.88 -32.01 12.50
C LYS A 188 4.98 -30.84 12.91
N LEU A 189 5.16 -30.22 14.07
CA LEU A 189 4.35 -29.08 14.50
C LEU A 189 5.06 -27.76 14.23
N TRP A 190 4.31 -26.79 13.71
CA TRP A 190 4.82 -25.44 13.53
C TRP A 190 5.08 -24.79 14.90
N PRO A 191 6.24 -24.12 15.13
CA PRO A 191 6.53 -23.48 16.42
C PRO A 191 5.49 -22.40 16.72
N LEU A 192 4.69 -22.62 17.75
CA LEU A 192 3.62 -21.72 18.19
C LEU A 192 3.56 -21.77 19.72
N VAL A 193 3.46 -20.61 20.36
CA VAL A 193 3.35 -20.47 21.81
C VAL A 193 2.28 -19.42 22.14
N GLU A 194 1.50 -19.65 23.18
CA GLU A 194 0.56 -18.66 23.73
C GLU A 194 1.33 -17.58 24.50
N LEU A 195 0.86 -16.34 24.42
CA LEU A 195 1.43 -15.21 25.14
C LEU A 195 0.53 -14.82 26.31
N ASP A 196 1.02 -15.04 27.52
CA ASP A 196 0.46 -14.42 28.72
C ASP A 196 1.05 -13.00 28.85
N VAL A 197 0.23 -12.01 28.52
CA VAL A 197 0.58 -10.58 28.56
C VAL A 197 0.05 -9.88 29.81
N SER A 198 -0.35 -10.62 30.85
CA SER A 198 -0.94 -10.05 32.09
C SER A 198 -0.04 -9.00 32.76
N ASP A 199 1.27 -9.16 32.62
CA ASP A 199 2.26 -8.28 33.25
C ASP A 199 2.53 -7.00 32.42
N LEU A 200 1.98 -6.89 31.20
CA LEU A 200 2.13 -5.73 30.34
C LEU A 200 1.04 -4.68 30.61
N ARG A 201 1.45 -3.46 30.94
CA ARG A 201 0.52 -2.34 31.18
C ARG A 201 -0.33 -2.01 29.96
N GLU A 202 0.31 -1.87 28.81
CA GLU A 202 -0.33 -1.56 27.55
C GLU A 202 0.13 -2.53 26.46
N CYS A 203 -0.83 -3.19 25.81
CA CYS A 203 -0.55 -4.17 24.78
C CYS A 203 -1.67 -4.14 23.73
N CYS A 204 -1.33 -3.68 22.54
CA CYS A 204 -2.17 -3.76 21.35
C CYS A 204 -1.35 -4.43 20.26
N LEU A 205 -1.89 -5.50 19.69
CA LEU A 205 -1.26 -6.27 18.62
C LEU A 205 -2.24 -6.45 17.45
N PHE A 206 -1.72 -6.81 16.28
CA PHE A 206 -2.55 -7.17 15.13
C PHE A 206 -2.02 -8.45 14.45
N PRO A 207 -2.89 -9.19 13.73
CA PRO A 207 -2.47 -10.40 13.02
C PRO A 207 -1.39 -10.10 11.99
N GLY A 208 -0.30 -10.86 12.00
CA GLY A 208 0.80 -10.63 11.07
C GLY A 208 1.95 -9.80 11.62
N GLN A 209 1.75 -9.11 12.75
CA GLN A 209 2.78 -8.28 13.37
C GLN A 209 3.99 -9.13 13.78
N ILE A 210 5.18 -8.76 13.31
CA ILE A 210 6.43 -9.37 13.73
C ILE A 210 6.95 -8.62 14.95
N VAL A 211 7.13 -9.34 16.05
CA VAL A 211 7.58 -8.79 17.33
C VAL A 211 8.70 -9.63 17.92
N ALA A 212 9.60 -8.98 18.66
CA ALA A 212 10.45 -9.63 19.63
C ALA A 212 9.75 -9.65 20.99
N VAL A 213 9.86 -10.76 21.71
CA VAL A 213 9.23 -10.98 23.02
C VAL A 213 10.32 -11.39 24.00
N GLU A 214 10.34 -10.72 25.15
CA GLU A 214 11.13 -11.08 26.32
C GLU A 214 10.20 -11.73 27.34
N GLY A 215 10.55 -12.92 27.83
CA GLY A 215 9.68 -13.64 28.74
C GLY A 215 10.27 -14.95 29.24
N LEU A 216 9.43 -15.69 29.97
CA LEU A 216 9.75 -17.00 30.55
C LEU A 216 8.77 -18.05 30.01
N ASN A 217 9.30 -19.17 29.52
CA ASN A 217 8.49 -20.31 29.05
C ASN A 217 8.97 -21.58 29.78
N LEU A 218 8.15 -22.09 30.70
CA LEU A 218 8.43 -23.29 31.47
C LEU A 218 7.75 -24.54 30.87
N THR A 219 6.71 -24.35 30.05
CA THR A 219 5.78 -25.41 29.62
C THR A 219 5.83 -25.75 28.12
N GLU A 220 6.67 -25.07 27.33
CA GLU A 220 6.69 -25.04 25.85
C GLU A 220 5.49 -24.37 25.18
N SER A 221 4.34 -24.33 25.84
CA SER A 221 3.08 -23.88 25.24
C SER A 221 2.64 -22.48 25.67
N LEU A 222 3.12 -21.99 26.82
CA LEU A 222 2.75 -20.69 27.38
C LEU A 222 4.01 -19.90 27.74
N MET A 223 4.14 -18.71 27.17
CA MET A 223 5.19 -17.76 27.49
C MET A 223 4.60 -16.63 28.34
N LYS A 224 5.10 -16.51 29.57
CA LYS A 224 4.83 -15.34 30.41
C LYS A 224 5.69 -14.17 29.91
N VAL A 225 5.03 -13.13 29.42
CA VAL A 225 5.69 -12.01 28.72
C VAL A 225 6.05 -10.91 29.71
N HIS A 226 7.33 -10.50 29.68
CA HIS A 226 7.84 -9.36 30.45
C HIS A 226 8.04 -8.11 29.58
N GLY A 227 8.17 -8.27 28.27
CA GLY A 227 8.30 -7.16 27.33
C GLY A 227 8.06 -7.56 25.88
N ILE A 228 7.61 -6.60 25.07
CA ILE A 228 7.44 -6.74 23.63
C ILE A 228 8.13 -5.56 22.94
N PHE A 229 8.87 -5.84 21.88
CA PHE A 229 9.58 -4.83 21.10
C PHE A 229 9.39 -5.05 19.61
N SER A 230 9.20 -3.96 18.85
CA SER A 230 8.98 -4.02 17.40
C SER A 230 9.60 -2.87 16.62
N SER A 231 10.37 -1.98 17.26
CA SER A 231 10.75 -0.69 16.66
C SER A 231 12.18 -0.63 16.14
N GLY A 232 12.45 0.35 15.28
CA GLY A 232 13.78 0.94 15.12
C GLY A 232 14.79 0.16 14.29
N PHE A 233 14.37 -0.79 13.47
CA PHE A 233 15.31 -1.63 12.74
C PHE A 233 15.78 -1.07 11.39
N ILE A 234 15.00 -0.19 10.74
CA ILE A 234 15.42 0.58 9.55
C ILE A 234 15.86 2.00 9.93
N PRO A 235 16.89 2.55 9.25
CA PRO A 235 17.33 3.93 9.49
C PRO A 235 16.31 4.93 8.95
N ALA A 236 16.34 6.17 9.46
CA ALA A 236 15.67 7.28 8.81
C ALA A 236 16.39 7.65 7.50
N ALA A 237 15.65 8.20 6.53
CA ALA A 237 16.25 8.75 5.32
C ALA A 237 17.22 9.90 5.66
N ASN A 238 18.30 10.02 4.86
CA ASN A 238 19.23 11.13 5.00
C ASN A 238 18.55 12.47 4.69
N PRO A 239 18.96 13.59 5.32
CA PRO A 239 18.46 14.92 5.01
C PRO A 239 18.40 15.18 3.49
N PRO A 240 17.28 15.71 2.97
CA PRO A 240 17.13 15.93 1.54
C PRO A 240 18.02 17.08 1.06
N SER A 241 18.63 16.96 -0.11
CA SER A 241 19.42 18.02 -0.75
C SER A 241 18.54 19.03 -1.51
N LEU A 242 17.49 19.55 -0.87
CA LEU A 242 16.63 20.60 -1.44
C LEU A 242 17.31 21.96 -1.30
N VAL A 243 17.33 22.73 -2.39
CA VAL A 243 17.91 24.10 -2.43
C VAL A 243 16.82 25.16 -2.28
N ASP A 244 15.62 24.86 -2.73
CA ASP A 244 14.45 25.74 -2.71
C ASP A 244 13.26 25.04 -2.06
N GLU A 245 12.27 25.83 -1.65
CA GLU A 245 10.99 25.32 -1.14
C GLU A 245 10.24 24.50 -2.20
N LEU A 246 9.47 23.51 -1.74
CA LEU A 246 8.63 22.67 -2.60
C LEU A 246 7.17 22.74 -2.16
N LYS A 247 6.26 22.81 -3.13
CA LYS A 247 4.80 22.85 -2.89
C LYS A 247 4.14 21.66 -3.55
N ILE A 248 3.44 20.85 -2.77
CA ILE A 248 2.87 19.58 -3.20
C ILE A 248 1.39 19.58 -2.84
N MET A 249 0.51 19.30 -3.79
CA MET A 249 -0.87 18.91 -3.52
C MET A 249 -1.00 17.40 -3.55
N VAL A 250 -1.79 16.83 -2.64
CA VAL A 250 -2.02 15.38 -2.52
C VAL A 250 -3.51 15.12 -2.43
N ALA A 251 -4.02 14.25 -3.29
CA ALA A 251 -5.39 13.78 -3.27
C ALA A 251 -5.43 12.28 -3.52
N ALA A 252 -6.41 11.61 -2.92
CA ALA A 252 -6.61 10.18 -3.07
C ALA A 252 -8.04 9.87 -3.50
N GLY A 253 -8.18 8.92 -4.42
CA GLY A 253 -9.46 8.47 -4.92
C GLY A 253 -10.29 7.74 -3.85
N PRO A 254 -11.60 7.53 -4.08
CA PRO A 254 -12.28 7.78 -5.35
C PRO A 254 -12.39 9.26 -5.73
N PHE A 255 -12.37 9.55 -7.03
CA PHE A 255 -12.36 10.91 -7.60
C PHE A 255 -13.73 11.41 -8.06
N THR A 256 -14.76 10.58 -7.89
CA THR A 256 -16.18 10.90 -8.17
C THR A 256 -17.06 10.47 -6.99
N HIS A 257 -18.30 10.95 -6.95
CA HIS A 257 -19.28 10.53 -5.94
C HIS A 257 -19.95 9.22 -6.36
N SER A 258 -20.47 8.45 -5.41
CA SER A 258 -21.05 7.11 -5.69
C SER A 258 -22.33 7.11 -6.52
N ASN A 259 -22.88 8.29 -6.85
CA ASN A 259 -24.14 8.47 -7.56
C ASN A 259 -23.94 9.10 -8.95
N ASP A 260 -22.71 9.46 -9.35
CA ASP A 260 -22.42 10.05 -10.65
C ASP A 260 -21.01 9.72 -11.16
N LEU A 261 -20.82 9.82 -12.47
CA LEU A 261 -19.52 9.69 -13.14
C LEU A 261 -19.07 11.03 -13.75
N ASP A 262 -19.44 12.15 -13.10
CA ASP A 262 -19.10 13.49 -13.60
C ASP A 262 -17.69 13.91 -13.16
N TYR A 263 -17.12 13.24 -12.14
CA TYR A 263 -15.79 13.55 -11.58
C TYR A 263 -15.65 14.99 -11.09
N ARG A 264 -16.76 15.63 -10.68
CA ARG A 264 -16.79 17.01 -10.18
C ARG A 264 -15.71 17.30 -9.11
N PRO A 265 -15.48 16.44 -8.09
CA PRO A 265 -14.42 16.68 -7.11
C PRO A 265 -13.01 16.75 -7.74
N LEU A 266 -12.73 15.95 -8.76
CA LEU A 266 -11.45 16.01 -9.47
C LEU A 266 -11.30 17.32 -10.23
N TRP A 267 -12.34 17.78 -10.92
CA TRP A 267 -12.25 19.02 -11.71
C TRP A 267 -12.15 20.26 -10.82
N GLU A 268 -12.86 20.31 -9.69
CA GLU A 268 -12.68 21.37 -8.69
C GLU A 268 -11.25 21.39 -8.12
N LEU A 269 -10.65 20.22 -7.88
CA LEU A 269 -9.24 20.12 -7.49
C LEU A 269 -8.32 20.63 -8.60
N MET A 270 -8.59 20.28 -9.86
CA MET A 270 -7.78 20.71 -11.01
C MET A 270 -7.89 22.23 -11.24
N ASP A 271 -9.04 22.85 -10.98
CA ASP A 271 -9.20 24.30 -10.99
C ASP A 271 -8.28 24.95 -9.93
N LYS A 272 -8.23 24.37 -8.72
CA LYS A 272 -7.30 24.83 -7.66
C LYS A 272 -5.84 24.62 -8.00
N VAL A 273 -5.50 23.52 -8.66
CA VAL A 273 -4.14 23.26 -9.16
C VAL A 273 -3.76 24.29 -10.23
N ALA A 274 -4.68 24.66 -11.11
CA ALA A 274 -4.43 25.69 -12.12
C ALA A 274 -4.26 27.09 -11.51
N GLU A 275 -4.95 27.38 -10.40
CA GLU A 275 -4.82 28.62 -9.62
C GLU A 275 -3.49 28.69 -8.84
N ASP A 276 -3.18 27.66 -8.05
CA ASP A 276 -2.01 27.64 -7.15
C ASP A 276 -0.70 27.23 -7.86
N GLU A 277 -0.77 26.58 -9.03
CA GLU A 277 0.38 26.09 -9.80
C GLU A 277 1.42 25.29 -8.97
N PRO A 278 1.03 24.38 -8.04
CA PRO A 278 1.98 23.69 -7.17
C PRO A 278 3.07 22.97 -7.99
N HIS A 279 4.26 22.78 -7.42
CA HIS A 279 5.33 22.05 -8.10
C HIS A 279 4.89 20.62 -8.46
N PHE A 280 4.19 19.98 -7.53
CA PHE A 280 3.67 18.63 -7.70
C PHE A 280 2.20 18.51 -7.34
N LEU A 281 1.48 17.69 -8.10
CA LEU A 281 0.20 17.12 -7.72
C LEU A 281 0.33 15.60 -7.67
N ILE A 282 0.06 14.99 -6.52
CA ILE A 282 0.07 13.54 -6.34
C ILE A 282 -1.37 13.06 -6.29
N LEU A 283 -1.78 12.29 -7.30
CA LEU A 283 -3.09 11.66 -7.40
C LEU A 283 -2.95 10.16 -7.15
N ILE A 284 -3.44 9.72 -5.99
CA ILE A 284 -3.41 8.32 -5.57
C ILE A 284 -4.74 7.69 -5.95
N GLY A 285 -4.74 6.54 -6.64
CA GLY A 285 -5.98 5.86 -7.03
C GLY A 285 -6.90 5.49 -5.84
N PRO A 286 -8.12 4.99 -6.13
CA PRO A 286 -8.59 4.61 -7.45
C PRO A 286 -9.22 5.74 -8.28
N PHE A 287 -8.99 5.73 -9.60
CA PHE A 287 -9.66 6.62 -10.57
C PHE A 287 -11.00 6.05 -11.02
N LEU A 288 -11.02 4.77 -11.39
CA LEU A 288 -12.22 4.01 -11.75
C LEU A 288 -12.41 2.92 -10.70
N ASP A 289 -12.92 3.30 -9.52
CA ASP A 289 -13.10 2.35 -8.42
C ASP A 289 -14.07 1.23 -8.81
N TYR A 290 -13.59 -0.02 -8.89
CA TYR A 290 -14.44 -1.13 -9.33
C TYR A 290 -15.68 -1.31 -8.43
N ASN A 291 -15.68 -0.82 -7.18
CA ASN A 291 -16.86 -0.86 -6.30
C ASN A 291 -17.91 0.23 -6.58
N HIS A 292 -17.69 1.13 -7.54
CA HIS A 292 -18.64 2.17 -7.88
C HIS A 292 -19.92 1.56 -8.51
N PRO A 293 -21.14 1.92 -8.05
CA PRO A 293 -22.39 1.34 -8.57
C PRO A 293 -22.48 1.39 -10.11
N ASN A 294 -22.26 2.56 -10.72
CA ASN A 294 -22.32 2.71 -12.18
C ASN A 294 -21.25 1.94 -12.98
N PHE A 295 -20.21 1.40 -12.34
CA PHE A 295 -19.27 0.48 -13.02
C PHE A 295 -19.68 -0.99 -12.86
N GLN A 296 -20.60 -1.30 -11.94
CA GLN A 296 -21.19 -2.62 -11.74
C GLN A 296 -22.42 -2.87 -12.61
N ASP A 297 -23.12 -1.80 -13.01
CA ASP A 297 -24.40 -1.91 -13.73
C ASP A 297 -24.24 -2.16 -15.26
N ASP A 298 -23.03 -2.40 -15.78
CA ASP A 298 -22.70 -2.62 -17.21
C ASP A 298 -23.21 -1.53 -18.19
N GLU A 299 -23.67 -0.37 -17.69
CA GLU A 299 -24.17 0.73 -18.52
C GLU A 299 -23.06 1.52 -19.24
N LEU A 300 -21.79 1.25 -18.92
CA LEU A 300 -20.66 1.96 -19.53
C LEU A 300 -20.43 1.47 -20.97
N VAL A 301 -20.73 2.33 -21.94
CA VAL A 301 -20.64 2.02 -23.38
C VAL A 301 -19.18 2.06 -23.91
N VAL A 302 -18.19 2.42 -23.08
CA VAL A 302 -16.78 2.52 -23.47
C VAL A 302 -15.90 1.60 -22.62
N PRO A 303 -14.78 1.06 -23.14
CA PRO A 303 -13.84 0.28 -22.34
C PRO A 303 -13.27 1.11 -21.17
N TYR A 304 -13.08 0.48 -20.00
CA TYR A 304 -12.56 1.18 -18.81
C TYR A 304 -11.20 1.86 -19.06
N GLN A 305 -10.30 1.23 -19.83
CA GLN A 305 -9.01 1.83 -20.20
C GLN A 305 -9.19 3.12 -21.01
N GLU A 306 -10.12 3.13 -21.97
CA GLU A 306 -10.41 4.32 -22.76
C GLU A 306 -11.01 5.43 -21.88
N TYR A 307 -11.90 5.08 -20.95
CA TYR A 307 -12.47 6.02 -20.00
C TYR A 307 -11.39 6.64 -19.10
N PHE A 308 -10.47 5.83 -18.57
CA PHE A 308 -9.32 6.31 -17.82
C PHE A 308 -8.43 7.25 -18.64
N ASP A 309 -8.07 6.88 -19.88
CA ASP A 309 -7.28 7.73 -20.77
C ASP A 309 -7.98 9.08 -21.02
N ARG A 310 -9.31 9.11 -21.18
CA ARG A 310 -10.08 10.37 -21.31
C ARG A 310 -9.96 11.26 -20.06
N LEU A 311 -10.03 10.69 -18.85
CA LEU A 311 -9.82 11.44 -17.61
C LEU A 311 -8.41 12.05 -17.57
N ILE A 312 -7.38 11.26 -17.88
CA ILE A 312 -5.99 11.72 -17.89
C ILE A 312 -5.75 12.76 -19.00
N SER A 313 -6.41 12.63 -20.15
CA SER A 313 -6.37 13.63 -21.21
C SER A 313 -6.91 14.98 -20.75
N ARG A 314 -7.97 14.99 -19.92
CA ARG A 314 -8.48 16.23 -19.33
C ARG A 314 -7.56 16.77 -18.24
N VAL A 315 -6.99 15.92 -17.37
CA VAL A 315 -5.96 16.35 -16.42
C VAL A 315 -4.79 17.03 -17.17
N LYS A 316 -4.35 16.45 -18.29
CA LYS A 316 -3.31 17.01 -19.15
C LYS A 316 -3.66 18.40 -19.70
N SER A 317 -4.91 18.67 -20.05
CA SER A 317 -5.31 20.00 -20.57
C SER A 317 -5.18 21.11 -19.52
N TYR A 318 -5.42 20.79 -18.24
CA TYR A 318 -5.21 21.73 -17.12
C TYR A 318 -3.74 22.11 -16.91
N LEU A 319 -2.79 21.29 -17.36
CA LEU A 319 -1.36 21.52 -17.22
C LEU A 319 -0.77 22.39 -18.35
N ALA A 320 -1.55 22.70 -19.39
CA ALA A 320 -1.07 23.46 -20.53
C ALA A 320 -0.55 24.85 -20.10
N GLY A 321 0.74 25.12 -20.36
CA GLY A 321 1.40 26.38 -19.98
C GLY A 321 1.74 26.50 -18.49
N LYS A 322 1.57 25.43 -17.69
CA LYS A 322 1.85 25.37 -16.26
C LYS A 322 3.19 24.67 -15.97
N CYS A 323 3.71 24.83 -14.75
CA CYS A 323 4.94 24.15 -14.31
C CYS A 323 4.69 22.89 -13.47
N THR A 324 3.44 22.62 -13.10
CA THR A 324 3.04 21.51 -12.25
C THR A 324 3.33 20.15 -12.89
N GLN A 325 4.01 19.28 -12.15
CA GLN A 325 4.21 17.89 -12.51
C GLN A 325 3.20 17.01 -11.74
N VAL A 326 2.38 16.24 -12.45
CA VAL A 326 1.41 15.32 -11.87
C VAL A 326 2.04 13.93 -11.72
N VAL A 327 1.85 13.32 -10.55
CA VAL A 327 2.21 11.93 -10.26
C VAL A 327 0.93 11.13 -10.06
N LEU A 328 0.70 10.16 -10.93
CA LEU A 328 -0.37 9.17 -10.82
C LEU A 328 0.17 7.93 -10.11
N VAL A 329 -0.48 7.53 -9.02
CA VAL A 329 -0.13 6.30 -8.28
C VAL A 329 -1.20 5.25 -8.51
N ALA A 330 -0.76 4.05 -8.90
CA ALA A 330 -1.60 2.91 -9.19
C ALA A 330 -2.52 2.54 -8.02
N SER A 331 -3.66 1.90 -8.30
CA SER A 331 -4.46 1.22 -7.29
C SER A 331 -4.95 -0.12 -7.83
N ASN A 332 -4.95 -1.13 -6.96
CA ASN A 332 -5.58 -2.42 -7.26
C ASN A 332 -7.12 -2.34 -7.32
N ARG A 333 -7.67 -1.16 -6.98
CA ARG A 333 -9.10 -0.85 -7.07
C ARG A 333 -9.53 -0.25 -8.39
N ASP A 334 -8.58 0.08 -9.28
CA ASP A 334 -8.91 0.60 -10.60
C ASP A 334 -9.42 -0.51 -11.53
N ALA A 335 -10.66 -0.39 -11.99
CA ALA A 335 -11.34 -1.38 -12.84
C ALA A 335 -10.63 -1.65 -14.17
N HIS A 336 -9.86 -0.69 -14.67
CA HIS A 336 -9.09 -0.82 -15.91
C HIS A 336 -7.71 -1.46 -15.72
N HIS A 337 -7.30 -1.75 -14.48
CA HIS A 337 -5.91 -2.08 -14.15
C HIS A 337 -5.76 -3.39 -13.35
N HIS A 338 -4.52 -3.75 -13.03
CA HIS A 338 -4.18 -5.00 -12.35
C HIS A 338 -4.84 -5.09 -10.94
N PRO A 339 -5.65 -6.11 -10.63
CA PRO A 339 -6.39 -6.22 -9.36
C PRO A 339 -5.58 -6.93 -8.26
N VAL A 340 -4.26 -6.68 -8.20
CA VAL A 340 -3.32 -7.34 -7.29
C VAL A 340 -2.43 -6.32 -6.60
N TYR A 341 -2.05 -6.60 -5.35
CA TYR A 341 -1.07 -5.83 -4.59
C TYR A 341 0.20 -6.66 -4.35
N PRO A 342 1.41 -6.07 -4.45
CA PRO A 342 1.74 -4.79 -5.09
C PRO A 342 1.29 -4.66 -6.55
N THR A 343 0.83 -3.47 -6.92
CA THR A 343 0.22 -3.12 -8.22
C THR A 343 1.26 -2.48 -9.15
N PRO A 344 1.47 -2.95 -10.40
CA PRO A 344 2.28 -2.27 -11.40
C PRO A 344 1.77 -0.85 -11.73
N GLU A 345 2.60 -0.04 -12.37
CA GLU A 345 2.20 1.30 -12.84
C GLU A 345 1.17 1.24 -13.99
N TYR A 346 0.32 2.26 -14.13
CA TYR A 346 -0.66 2.34 -15.23
C TYR A 346 0.01 2.33 -16.60
N SER A 347 -0.70 1.74 -17.57
CA SER A 347 -0.37 1.88 -18.99
C SER A 347 -1.13 3.05 -19.58
N LEU A 348 -0.41 4.12 -19.95
CA LEU A 348 -1.00 5.29 -20.60
C LEU A 348 -0.94 5.17 -22.12
N HIS A 349 -2.06 5.43 -22.79
CA HIS A 349 -2.06 5.54 -24.25
C HIS A 349 -1.15 6.68 -24.73
N LYS A 350 -0.54 6.53 -25.92
CA LYS A 350 0.43 7.50 -26.45
C LYS A 350 -0.11 8.94 -26.55
N SER A 351 -1.41 9.11 -26.80
CA SER A 351 -2.04 10.43 -26.89
C SER A 351 -2.07 11.20 -25.56
N VAL A 352 -2.14 10.48 -24.44
CA VAL A 352 -2.28 11.08 -23.10
C VAL A 352 -0.95 11.18 -22.35
N GLN A 353 0.10 10.52 -22.86
CA GLN A 353 1.46 10.69 -22.34
C GLN A 353 1.91 12.16 -22.40
N SER A 354 2.63 12.59 -21.37
CA SER A 354 3.16 13.95 -21.22
C SER A 354 4.41 13.92 -20.33
N PRO A 355 5.44 14.76 -20.57
CA PRO A 355 6.56 14.93 -19.63
C PRO A 355 6.12 15.49 -18.27
N ASP A 356 4.93 16.08 -18.19
CA ASP A 356 4.34 16.60 -16.95
C ASP A 356 3.60 15.52 -16.16
N ILE A 357 3.33 14.34 -16.76
CA ILE A 357 2.57 13.25 -16.12
C ILE A 357 3.48 12.05 -15.89
N HIS A 358 3.70 11.74 -14.62
CA HIS A 358 4.52 10.64 -14.15
C HIS A 358 3.61 9.55 -13.60
N VAL A 359 3.92 8.29 -13.86
CA VAL A 359 3.15 7.15 -13.37
C VAL A 359 4.02 6.31 -12.48
N LEU A 360 3.46 5.86 -11.35
CA LEU A 360 4.15 5.03 -10.36
C LEU A 360 3.27 3.86 -9.92
N PRO A 361 3.88 2.73 -9.52
CA PRO A 361 3.16 1.58 -8.98
C PRO A 361 2.70 1.82 -7.53
N ASP A 362 1.98 0.86 -6.97
CA ASP A 362 1.57 0.82 -5.57
C ASP A 362 2.13 -0.43 -4.86
N PRO A 363 2.89 -0.28 -3.76
CA PRO A 363 3.36 0.97 -3.19
C PRO A 363 4.53 1.56 -4.00
N CYS A 364 4.92 2.78 -3.68
CA CYS A 364 6.13 3.39 -4.23
C CYS A 364 6.80 4.37 -3.24
N THR A 365 8.11 4.54 -3.38
CA THR A 365 8.85 5.65 -2.77
C THR A 365 9.42 6.56 -3.85
N LEU A 366 9.05 7.84 -3.84
CA LEU A 366 9.62 8.87 -4.70
C LEU A 366 10.86 9.47 -4.05
N ASP A 367 11.80 9.87 -4.89
CA ASP A 367 12.97 10.65 -4.51
C ASP A 367 13.02 11.94 -5.35
N ILE A 368 12.92 13.08 -4.65
CA ILE A 368 13.04 14.42 -5.23
C ILE A 368 14.21 15.12 -4.53
N ASN A 369 15.39 15.08 -5.15
CA ASN A 369 16.63 15.63 -4.58
C ASN A 369 16.88 15.17 -3.13
N GLY A 370 16.71 13.88 -2.84
CA GLY A 370 16.85 13.28 -1.52
C GLY A 370 15.55 13.27 -0.71
N LEU A 371 14.52 14.04 -1.06
CA LEU A 371 13.23 14.02 -0.37
C LEU A 371 12.49 12.70 -0.67
N ARG A 372 12.47 11.79 0.32
CA ARG A 372 11.75 10.52 0.27
C ARG A 372 10.26 10.67 0.60
N LEU A 373 9.41 10.40 -0.39
CA LEU A 373 7.94 10.36 -0.22
C LEU A 373 7.46 8.93 -0.44
N GLY A 374 7.08 8.24 0.64
CA GLY A 374 6.48 6.91 0.58
C GLY A 374 4.98 7.00 0.33
N ILE A 375 4.44 6.17 -0.56
CA ILE A 375 3.05 6.22 -0.98
C ILE A 375 2.48 4.81 -1.10
N THR A 376 1.26 4.61 -0.63
CA THR A 376 0.44 3.46 -1.01
C THR A 376 -1.03 3.87 -1.24
N SER A 377 -1.72 3.16 -2.12
CA SER A 377 -3.16 3.37 -2.38
C SER A 377 -4.06 2.55 -1.44
N ILE A 378 -3.51 1.48 -0.84
CA ILE A 378 -4.23 0.59 0.05
C ILE A 378 -4.59 1.31 1.35
N ASP A 379 -5.83 1.10 1.82
CA ASP A 379 -6.31 1.60 3.11
C ASP A 379 -5.76 0.76 4.29
N CYS A 380 -4.43 0.72 4.38
CA CYS A 380 -3.72 -0.08 5.38
C CYS A 380 -4.10 0.35 6.81
N LEU A 381 -4.33 1.65 7.03
CA LEU A 381 -4.77 2.17 8.33
C LEU A 381 -6.12 1.59 8.75
N MET A 382 -7.12 1.60 7.86
CA MET A 382 -8.43 1.02 8.16
C MET A 382 -8.34 -0.50 8.35
N HIS A 383 -7.58 -1.20 7.51
CA HIS A 383 -7.40 -2.64 7.62
C HIS A 383 -6.77 -3.03 8.97
N LEU A 384 -5.69 -2.35 9.38
CA LEU A 384 -5.08 -2.54 10.69
C LEU A 384 -6.02 -2.13 11.83
N ALA A 385 -6.74 -1.01 11.72
CA ALA A 385 -7.70 -0.56 12.72
C ALA A 385 -8.81 -1.58 12.98
N ARG A 386 -9.27 -2.25 11.92
CA ARG A 386 -10.27 -3.31 11.93
C ARG A 386 -9.70 -4.64 12.40
N ALA A 387 -8.39 -4.89 12.33
CA ALA A 387 -7.79 -6.16 12.74
C ALA A 387 -7.14 -6.12 14.14
N GLU A 388 -6.75 -4.94 14.62
CA GLU A 388 -6.12 -4.74 15.92
C GLU A 388 -6.95 -5.32 17.08
N VAL A 389 -6.23 -5.88 18.04
CA VAL A 389 -6.72 -6.39 19.32
C VAL A 389 -5.99 -5.65 20.45
N ALA A 390 -6.76 -5.04 21.35
CA ALA A 390 -6.26 -4.55 22.63
C ALA A 390 -6.31 -5.71 23.65
N LEU A 391 -5.14 -6.20 24.05
CA LEU A 391 -5.01 -7.31 25.00
C LEU A 391 -4.97 -6.82 26.45
N THR A 392 -4.40 -5.64 26.66
CA THR A 392 -4.46 -4.91 27.93
C THR A 392 -4.87 -3.46 27.64
N GLN A 393 -4.55 -2.50 28.51
CA GLN A 393 -4.94 -1.11 28.29
C GLN A 393 -4.38 -0.61 26.95
N SER A 394 -5.15 0.21 26.24
CA SER A 394 -4.74 0.78 24.96
C SER A 394 -4.64 2.29 25.04
N SER A 395 -3.55 2.85 24.53
CA SER A 395 -3.44 4.30 24.34
C SER A 395 -4.62 4.85 23.53
N PRO A 396 -5.17 6.04 23.86
CA PRO A 396 -6.27 6.63 23.12
C PRO A 396 -5.88 7.09 21.70
N ASP A 397 -4.58 7.32 21.43
CA ASP A 397 -4.12 7.79 20.11
C ASP A 397 -3.95 6.64 19.11
N LYS A 398 -5.08 6.08 18.69
CA LYS A 398 -5.13 4.96 17.74
C LYS A 398 -4.46 5.30 16.41
N LEU A 399 -4.61 6.51 15.88
CA LEU A 399 -4.02 6.90 14.58
C LEU A 399 -2.49 6.88 14.62
N THR A 400 -1.90 7.41 15.69
CA THR A 400 -0.45 7.37 15.87
C THR A 400 0.05 5.93 16.02
N ARG A 401 -0.70 5.09 16.74
CA ARG A 401 -0.37 3.67 16.91
C ARG A 401 -0.42 2.90 15.58
N LEU A 402 -1.42 3.12 14.75
CA LEU A 402 -1.54 2.49 13.43
C LEU A 402 -0.40 2.91 12.49
N GLY A 403 -0.07 4.20 12.46
CA GLY A 403 1.10 4.70 11.71
C GLY A 403 2.42 4.10 12.20
N ASN A 404 2.56 3.95 13.52
CA ASN A 404 3.70 3.27 14.14
C ASN A 404 3.81 1.82 13.68
N TYR A 405 2.71 1.07 13.58
CA TYR A 405 2.77 -0.32 13.09
C TYR A 405 3.39 -0.41 11.69
N ILE A 406 2.98 0.46 10.76
CA ILE A 406 3.48 0.44 9.37
C ILE A 406 4.99 0.72 9.34
N LEU A 407 5.45 1.77 10.02
CA LEU A 407 6.86 2.14 10.07
C LEU A 407 7.71 1.10 10.81
N ASN A 408 7.20 0.58 11.93
CA ASN A 408 7.89 -0.42 12.75
C ASN A 408 7.92 -1.80 12.10
N GLN A 409 7.03 -2.11 11.16
CA GLN A 409 7.13 -3.32 10.36
C GLN A 409 7.94 -3.10 9.07
N ALA A 410 8.37 -1.86 8.80
CA ALA A 410 9.04 -1.45 7.58
C ALA A 410 8.33 -1.98 6.32
N CYS A 411 7.00 -2.01 6.33
CA CYS A 411 6.20 -2.63 5.27
C CYS A 411 4.95 -1.81 5.06
N TYR A 412 4.65 -1.45 3.81
CA TYR A 412 3.45 -0.70 3.44
C TYR A 412 2.16 -1.45 3.80
N TYR A 413 2.20 -2.78 3.79
CA TYR A 413 1.06 -3.62 4.16
C TYR A 413 1.48 -4.83 5.02
N PRO A 414 1.57 -4.66 6.35
CA PRO A 414 2.04 -5.71 7.25
C PRO A 414 0.95 -6.65 7.77
N LEU A 415 -0.33 -6.37 7.50
CA LEU A 415 -1.45 -7.16 7.99
C LEU A 415 -1.45 -8.56 7.33
N TYR A 416 -1.53 -9.61 8.14
CA TYR A 416 -1.64 -10.98 7.64
C TYR A 416 -2.54 -11.86 8.54
N PRO A 417 -3.54 -12.58 7.98
CA PRO A 417 -4.01 -12.59 6.59
C PRO A 417 -4.39 -11.19 6.07
N PRO A 418 -4.24 -10.91 4.76
CA PRO A 418 -4.69 -9.65 4.19
C PRO A 418 -6.20 -9.45 4.42
N ALA A 419 -6.63 -8.20 4.42
CA ALA A 419 -8.06 -7.90 4.42
C ALA A 419 -8.74 -8.52 3.18
N LYS A 420 -10.02 -8.88 3.30
CA LYS A 420 -10.74 -9.67 2.27
C LYS A 420 -10.83 -8.93 0.93
N GLU A 421 -10.81 -7.61 0.98
CA GLU A 421 -10.88 -6.70 -0.16
C GLU A 421 -9.57 -6.56 -0.96
N ILE A 422 -8.49 -7.24 -0.55
CA ILE A 422 -7.16 -7.10 -1.16
C ILE A 422 -6.58 -8.48 -1.54
N ASN A 423 -6.21 -8.61 -2.82
CA ASN A 423 -5.43 -9.73 -3.32
C ASN A 423 -3.94 -9.40 -3.19
N VAL A 424 -3.20 -10.10 -2.31
CA VAL A 424 -1.75 -9.92 -2.17
C VAL A 424 -1.02 -11.06 -2.85
N ASP A 425 -0.15 -10.74 -3.81
CA ASP A 425 0.83 -11.69 -4.33
C ASP A 425 2.06 -11.71 -3.41
N SER A 426 2.42 -12.86 -2.86
CA SER A 426 3.47 -12.95 -1.84
C SER A 426 4.87 -12.69 -2.40
N GLU A 427 5.13 -13.06 -3.66
CA GLU A 427 6.44 -12.83 -4.28
C GLU A 427 6.66 -11.35 -4.58
N LEU A 428 5.64 -10.66 -5.08
CA LEU A 428 5.66 -9.21 -5.27
C LEU A 428 5.73 -8.50 -3.91
N TRP A 429 4.99 -8.96 -2.92
CA TRP A 429 5.03 -8.41 -1.56
C TRP A 429 6.43 -8.49 -0.94
N GLU A 430 7.11 -9.64 -1.03
CA GLU A 430 8.48 -9.81 -0.51
C GLU A 430 9.46 -8.82 -1.14
N LYS A 431 9.31 -8.54 -2.44
CA LYS A 431 10.26 -7.74 -3.22
C LYS A 431 9.98 -6.24 -3.18
N TYR A 432 8.70 -5.84 -3.08
CA TYR A 432 8.29 -4.47 -3.37
C TYR A 432 7.45 -3.79 -2.27
N ALA A 433 7.00 -4.52 -1.24
CA ALA A 433 6.17 -3.93 -0.17
C ALA A 433 6.98 -3.42 1.04
N PHE A 434 8.30 -3.61 1.06
CA PHE A 434 9.16 -3.26 2.19
C PHE A 434 9.91 -1.94 2.01
N LEU A 435 10.02 -1.20 3.12
CA LEU A 435 10.79 0.02 3.26
C LEU A 435 12.24 -0.30 3.63
N ASN A 436 13.20 0.27 2.91
CA ASN A 436 14.63 0.15 3.25
C ASN A 436 15.07 1.21 4.28
N GLU A 437 14.39 2.34 4.28
CA GLU A 437 14.59 3.49 5.17
C GLU A 437 13.23 4.11 5.49
N LYS A 438 13.13 4.83 6.61
CA LYS A 438 11.89 5.56 6.93
C LYS A 438 11.80 6.79 6.02
N PRO A 439 10.73 6.94 5.21
CA PRO A 439 10.61 8.09 4.33
C PRO A 439 10.41 9.37 5.14
N HIS A 440 10.72 10.52 4.55
CA HIS A 440 10.45 11.81 5.20
C HIS A 440 8.95 12.04 5.39
N VAL A 441 8.17 11.68 4.37
CA VAL A 441 6.71 11.72 4.40
C VAL A 441 6.14 10.39 3.91
N LEU A 442 5.11 9.89 4.58
CA LEU A 442 4.39 8.68 4.22
C LEU A 442 2.91 9.01 3.99
N PHE A 443 2.44 8.87 2.76
CA PHE A 443 1.03 9.05 2.39
C PHE A 443 0.27 7.74 2.58
N LEU A 444 -0.70 7.77 3.49
CA LEU A 444 -1.58 6.65 3.83
C LEU A 444 -3.04 7.09 3.73
N PRO A 445 -3.59 7.25 2.50
CA PRO A 445 -4.99 7.58 2.34
C PRO A 445 -5.91 6.54 2.96
N SER A 446 -6.92 7.02 3.68
CA SER A 446 -7.83 6.17 4.43
C SER A 446 -9.22 6.76 4.52
N ASP A 447 -10.23 5.89 4.67
CA ASP A 447 -11.59 6.28 5.02
C ASP A 447 -11.73 6.76 6.46
N MET A 448 -10.70 6.53 7.30
CA MET A 448 -10.55 7.14 8.62
C MET A 448 -10.45 8.67 8.52
N ARG A 449 -10.70 9.37 9.62
CA ARG A 449 -10.55 10.83 9.70
C ARG A 449 -9.15 11.25 9.29
N HIS A 450 -9.07 12.32 8.50
CA HIS A 450 -7.84 12.94 8.05
C HIS A 450 -6.91 13.29 9.23
N PHE A 451 -5.60 13.17 8.99
CA PHE A 451 -4.59 13.61 9.95
C PHE A 451 -3.24 13.82 9.26
N CYS A 452 -2.41 14.67 9.88
CA CYS A 452 -1.00 14.80 9.58
C CYS A 452 -0.22 14.77 10.90
N LYS A 453 0.68 13.78 11.09
CA LYS A 453 1.38 13.56 12.36
C LYS A 453 2.83 13.14 12.13
N SER A 454 3.74 13.63 12.97
CA SER A 454 5.12 13.14 13.03
C SER A 454 5.20 11.88 13.90
N ILE A 455 5.65 10.78 13.30
CA ILE A 455 5.66 9.43 13.87
C ILE A 455 6.97 8.75 13.43
N ASN A 456 7.81 8.33 14.39
CA ASN A 456 9.08 7.63 14.15
C ASN A 456 9.94 8.25 13.04
N ASP A 457 10.25 9.54 13.13
CA ASP A 457 11.10 10.27 12.17
C ASP A 457 10.48 10.48 10.77
N SER A 458 9.22 10.12 10.58
CA SER A 458 8.44 10.37 9.36
C SER A 458 7.24 11.27 9.67
N VAL A 459 6.78 12.04 8.69
CA VAL A 459 5.45 12.68 8.74
C VAL A 459 4.45 11.79 7.99
N ILE A 460 3.43 11.31 8.68
CA ILE A 460 2.36 10.51 8.08
C ILE A 460 1.18 11.42 7.77
N LEU A 461 0.69 11.34 6.53
CA LEU A 461 -0.46 12.10 6.05
C LEU A 461 -1.55 11.15 5.50
N ASN A 462 -2.75 11.27 6.08
CA ASN A 462 -3.99 10.80 5.49
C ASN A 462 -4.79 12.02 5.02
N PRO A 463 -4.88 12.28 3.69
CA PRO A 463 -5.67 13.39 3.15
C PRO A 463 -7.18 13.09 3.08
N GLU A 464 -7.66 11.94 3.58
CA GLU A 464 -8.98 11.39 3.28
C GLU A 464 -9.19 11.14 1.76
N ARG A 465 -10.44 10.92 1.35
CA ARG A 465 -10.85 10.64 -0.02
C ARG A 465 -11.34 11.91 -0.69
N LEU A 466 -10.99 12.12 -1.96
CA LEU A 466 -11.44 13.28 -2.73
C LEU A 466 -12.95 13.25 -2.99
N SER A 467 -13.58 12.08 -3.05
CA SER A 467 -15.03 11.92 -3.07
C SER A 467 -15.73 12.50 -1.83
N LYS A 468 -15.01 12.63 -0.70
CA LYS A 468 -15.44 13.40 0.47
C LYS A 468 -15.08 14.89 0.36
N ARG A 469 -14.71 15.38 -0.82
CA ARG A 469 -14.25 16.75 -1.09
C ARG A 469 -13.08 17.17 -0.20
N THR A 470 -12.11 16.30 0.01
CA THR A 470 -10.93 16.61 0.86
C THR A 470 -9.63 16.30 0.12
N TYR A 471 -8.66 17.21 0.24
CA TYR A 471 -7.30 17.06 -0.26
C TYR A 471 -6.32 17.68 0.73
N ALA A 472 -5.04 17.48 0.53
CA ALA A 472 -3.99 18.11 1.32
C ALA A 472 -3.04 18.94 0.44
N ARG A 473 -2.45 19.97 1.02
CA ARG A 473 -1.34 20.72 0.44
C ARG A 473 -0.20 20.77 1.43
N MET A 474 1.02 20.59 0.93
CA MET A 474 2.25 20.55 1.71
C MET A 474 3.26 21.54 1.16
N HIS A 475 3.97 22.18 2.09
CA HIS A 475 5.10 23.04 1.83
C HIS A 475 6.31 22.45 2.54
N ILE A 476 7.38 22.23 1.77
CA ILE A 476 8.62 21.62 2.23
C ILE A 476 9.71 22.68 2.14
N GLU A 477 10.25 23.08 3.28
CA GLU A 477 11.39 23.98 3.35
C GLU A 477 12.71 23.21 3.13
N PRO A 478 13.70 23.80 2.46
CA PRO A 478 15.03 23.20 2.38
C PRO A 478 15.64 23.06 3.78
N PRO A 479 16.50 22.05 4.02
CA PRO A 479 17.18 21.93 5.30
C PRO A 479 18.09 23.14 5.54
N MET A 480 18.15 23.61 6.79
CA MET A 480 19.12 24.63 7.19
C MET A 480 20.42 23.95 7.63
N GLY A 481 21.45 24.02 6.78
CA GLY A 481 22.70 23.29 6.99
C GLY A 481 22.48 21.77 6.89
N ASN A 482 22.90 21.01 7.90
CA ASN A 482 22.69 19.56 7.96
C ASN A 482 21.40 19.16 8.69
N GLY A 483 20.58 20.12 9.13
CA GLY A 483 19.38 19.86 9.91
C GLY A 483 18.17 19.58 9.03
N TRP A 484 17.67 18.34 9.07
CA TRP A 484 16.32 17.98 8.63
C TRP A 484 15.47 17.59 9.83
N SER A 485 14.28 18.15 9.95
CA SER A 485 13.30 17.76 10.96
C SER A 485 11.87 17.85 10.41
N LYS A 486 10.91 17.43 11.23
CA LYS A 486 9.48 17.63 10.96
C LYS A 486 9.11 19.11 10.77
N ASP A 487 9.92 20.04 11.26
CA ASP A 487 9.63 21.47 11.23
C ASP A 487 9.86 22.07 9.83
N ASN A 488 10.57 21.36 8.96
CA ASN A 488 10.68 21.67 7.53
C ASN A 488 9.40 21.36 6.74
N ILE A 489 8.37 20.80 7.39
CA ILE A 489 7.14 20.37 6.74
C ILE A 489 5.96 21.13 7.32
N THR A 490 5.28 21.87 6.44
CA THR A 490 3.95 22.40 6.70
C THR A 490 2.94 21.66 5.87
N CYS A 491 1.79 21.32 6.45
CA CYS A 491 0.69 20.65 5.77
C CYS A 491 -0.65 21.23 6.21
N GLU A 492 -1.54 21.45 5.25
CA GLU A 492 -2.95 21.76 5.48
C GLU A 492 -3.83 20.74 4.79
N ILE A 493 -4.84 20.24 5.49
CA ILE A 493 -5.89 19.38 4.94
C ILE A 493 -7.14 20.22 4.77
N ILE A 494 -7.72 20.22 3.58
CA ILE A 494 -8.72 21.22 3.15
C ILE A 494 -9.97 20.52 2.64
N LYS A 495 -11.12 21.08 3.01
CA LYS A 495 -12.42 20.75 2.43
C LYS A 495 -12.68 21.66 1.21
N MET A 496 -12.95 21.08 0.04
CA MET A 496 -13.32 21.80 -1.19
C MET A 496 -14.77 22.24 -1.23
#